data_AF-A0A838W0E7-F1
#
_entry.id   AF-A0A838W0E7-F1
#
_cell.length_a   1.000
_cell.length_b   1.000
_cell.length_c   1.000
_cell.angle_alpha   90.00
_cell.angle_beta   90.00
_cell.angle_gamma   90.00
#
_symmetry.space_group_name_H-M   'P 1'
#
loop_
_entity.id
_entity.type
_entity.pdbx_description
1 polymer ?
#
loop_
_entity_poly.entity_id
_entity_poly.type
_entity_poly.pdbx_seq_one_letter_code
_entity_poly.pdbx_strand_id
1 'polypeptide(L)'
;VMEYACRGAKDNGGLTVGIIPQEDYSKANKFCDVVICSGIGKSRDFIVSYSSDGIISVGGGVGTLIELCVGYMAKKIMVSIEDSGGVSDTYGGNFLDERKRIRIEKSKSPSFAVDLIIQKLYNSTGT
;
A
#
# COMPACT_ATOMS: atom_id res chain seq x y z
N VAL A 1 0.49 4.88 10.64
CA VAL A 1 0.36 5.04 9.17
C VAL A 1 -1.10 4.89 8.73
N MET A 2 -1.69 3.69 8.80
CA MET A 2 -3.02 3.40 8.25
C MET A 2 -4.13 4.36 8.67
N GLU A 3 -4.23 4.71 9.97
CA GLU A 3 -5.25 5.66 10.46
C GLU A 3 -5.13 7.05 9.82
N TYR A 4 -3.90 7.59 9.74
CA TYR A 4 -3.65 8.90 9.15
C TYR A 4 -3.87 8.91 7.63
N ALA A 5 -3.58 7.81 6.94
CA ALA A 5 -3.89 7.65 5.52
C ALA A 5 -5.41 7.68 5.30
N CYS A 6 -6.18 6.95 6.11
CA CYS A 6 -7.64 6.97 6.04
C CYS A 6 -8.17 8.38 6.33
N ARG A 7 -7.70 9.04 7.39
CA ARG A 7 -8.09 10.42 7.70
C ARG A 7 -7.82 11.38 6.55
N GLY A 8 -6.62 11.35 5.96
CA GLY A 8 -6.28 12.24 4.84
C GLY A 8 -7.20 12.06 3.62
N ALA A 9 -7.57 10.81 3.31
CA ALA A 9 -8.56 10.53 2.26
C ALA A 9 -9.95 11.07 2.64
N LYS A 10 -10.41 10.83 3.87
CA LYS A 10 -11.70 11.33 4.38
C LYS A 10 -11.80 12.85 4.38
N ASP A 11 -10.74 13.53 4.81
CA ASP A 11 -10.65 14.99 4.83
C ASP A 11 -10.77 15.61 3.42
N ASN A 12 -10.55 14.81 2.36
CA ASN A 12 -10.70 15.19 0.96
C ASN A 12 -11.89 14.50 0.26
N GLY A 13 -12.84 13.95 1.01
CA GLY A 13 -14.06 13.33 0.46
C GLY A 13 -13.84 11.96 -0.21
N GLY A 14 -12.67 11.34 -0.02
CA GLY A 14 -12.38 10.00 -0.52
C GLY A 14 -13.04 8.89 0.30
N LEU A 15 -13.29 7.75 -0.35
CA LEU A 15 -13.76 6.51 0.29
C LEU A 15 -12.57 5.76 0.90
N THR A 16 -12.73 5.26 2.13
CA THR A 16 -11.71 4.45 2.80
C THR A 16 -12.19 3.03 3.08
N VAL A 17 -11.37 2.05 2.73
CA VAL A 17 -11.65 0.62 2.98
C VAL A 17 -10.58 0.05 3.90
N GLY A 18 -10.98 -0.44 5.06
CA GLY A 18 -10.10 -1.11 6.02
C GLY A 18 -10.26 -2.62 5.97
N ILE A 19 -9.24 -3.35 5.53
CA ILE A 19 -9.19 -4.81 5.61
C ILE A 19 -8.43 -5.19 6.88
N ILE A 20 -9.16 -5.55 7.94
CA ILE A 20 -8.58 -5.76 9.26
C ILE A 20 -8.35 -7.25 9.54
N PRO A 21 -7.31 -7.60 10.33
CA PRO A 21 -7.03 -9.00 10.68
C PRO A 21 -8.05 -9.60 11.66
N GLN A 22 -8.79 -8.76 12.38
CA GLN A 22 -9.79 -9.17 13.37
C GLN A 22 -11.13 -9.57 12.74
N GLU A 23 -11.97 -10.24 13.52
CA GLU A 23 -13.34 -10.64 13.18
C GLU A 23 -14.38 -9.56 13.53
N ASP A 24 -13.96 -8.56 14.31
CA ASP A 24 -14.81 -7.50 14.84
C ASP A 24 -14.47 -6.14 14.23
N TYR A 25 -15.47 -5.53 13.57
CA TYR A 25 -15.31 -4.25 12.87
C TYR A 25 -14.96 -3.10 13.81
N SER A 26 -15.29 -3.23 15.11
CA SER A 26 -14.97 -2.22 16.12
C SER A 26 -13.46 -2.02 16.31
N LYS A 27 -12.63 -2.93 15.78
CA LYS A 27 -11.17 -2.85 15.83
C LYS A 27 -10.57 -2.00 14.70
N ALA A 28 -11.37 -1.63 13.70
CA ALA A 28 -10.94 -0.71 12.65
C ALA A 28 -10.77 0.71 13.21
N ASN A 29 -9.92 1.50 12.53
CA ASN A 29 -9.81 2.91 12.87
C ASN A 29 -11.10 3.65 12.46
N LYS A 30 -11.44 4.72 13.19
CA LYS A 30 -12.69 5.47 13.02
C LYS A 30 -12.86 6.17 11.67
N PHE A 31 -11.81 6.22 10.85
CA PHE A 31 -11.82 6.87 9.55
C PHE A 31 -12.08 5.88 8.40
N CYS A 32 -12.37 4.60 8.68
CA CYS A 32 -12.81 3.63 7.68
C CYS A 32 -14.32 3.76 7.38
N ASP A 33 -14.68 3.89 6.11
CA ASP A 33 -16.07 3.85 5.64
C ASP A 33 -16.59 2.43 5.49
N VAL A 34 -15.76 1.57 4.93
CA VAL A 34 -16.04 0.16 4.73
C VAL A 34 -15.01 -0.64 5.51
N VAL A 35 -15.47 -1.58 6.34
CA VAL A 35 -14.61 -2.46 7.11
C VAL A 35 -14.83 -3.91 6.66
N ILE A 36 -13.75 -4.57 6.27
CA ILE A 36 -13.72 -5.98 5.93
C ILE A 36 -13.01 -6.70 7.09
N CYS A 37 -13.80 -7.38 7.93
CA CYS A 37 -13.30 -8.24 8.99
C CYS A 37 -12.81 -9.56 8.39
N SER A 38 -11.49 -9.71 8.23
CA SER A 38 -10.96 -10.86 7.49
C SER A 38 -10.88 -12.16 8.31
N GLY A 39 -10.72 -12.08 9.63
CA GLY A 39 -10.56 -13.24 10.53
C GLY A 39 -9.33 -14.13 10.29
N ILE A 40 -8.47 -13.79 9.31
CA ILE A 40 -7.31 -14.62 8.91
C ILE A 40 -5.97 -14.03 9.39
N GLY A 41 -6.00 -13.12 10.37
CA GLY A 41 -4.79 -12.55 10.94
C GLY A 41 -3.91 -11.84 9.91
N LYS A 42 -2.59 -12.01 10.00
CA LYS A 42 -1.64 -11.35 9.09
C LYS A 42 -1.79 -11.81 7.64
N SER A 43 -2.38 -12.97 7.37
CA SER A 43 -2.59 -13.46 6.01
C SER A 43 -3.42 -12.51 5.15
N ARG A 44 -4.19 -11.57 5.73
CA ARG A 44 -4.87 -10.54 4.93
C ARG A 44 -3.95 -9.58 4.18
N ASP A 45 -2.61 -9.59 4.38
CA ASP A 45 -1.64 -8.74 3.63
C ASP A 45 -1.81 -9.04 2.14
N PHE A 46 -2.05 -10.31 1.83
CA PHE A 46 -2.28 -10.78 0.48
C PHE A 46 -3.53 -10.15 -0.12
N ILE A 47 -4.63 -10.09 0.64
CA ILE A 47 -5.88 -9.47 0.19
C ILE A 47 -5.65 -7.98 -0.07
N VAL A 48 -4.98 -7.26 0.84
CA VAL A 48 -4.66 -5.83 0.67
C VAL A 48 -3.87 -5.61 -0.62
N SER A 49 -2.75 -6.31 -0.80
CA SER A 49 -1.89 -6.11 -1.97
C SER A 49 -2.55 -6.52 -3.28
N TYR A 50 -3.26 -7.65 -3.33
CA TYR A 50 -3.94 -8.09 -4.56
C TYR A 50 -5.10 -7.17 -4.96
N SER A 51 -5.81 -6.60 -3.98
CA SER A 51 -6.95 -5.70 -4.22
C SER A 51 -6.54 -4.26 -4.58
N SER A 52 -5.25 -3.93 -4.53
CA SER A 52 -4.75 -2.59 -4.86
C SER A 52 -4.38 -2.46 -6.34
N ASP A 53 -4.50 -1.28 -6.93
CA ASP A 53 -3.92 -0.99 -8.26
C ASP A 53 -2.44 -0.58 -8.16
N GLY A 54 -2.08 0.07 -7.05
CA GLY A 54 -0.71 0.41 -6.68
C GLY A 54 -0.54 0.48 -5.16
N ILE A 55 0.71 0.42 -4.71
CA ILE A 55 1.06 0.37 -3.29
C ILE A 55 2.01 1.54 -2.96
N ILE A 56 1.69 2.28 -1.91
CA ILE A 56 2.59 3.27 -1.31
C ILE A 56 3.00 2.77 0.07
N SER A 57 4.29 2.52 0.28
CA SER A 57 4.81 2.11 1.59
C SER A 57 5.40 3.31 2.35
N VAL A 58 5.06 3.40 3.64
CA VAL A 58 5.55 4.44 4.56
C VAL A 58 6.03 3.77 5.85
N GLY A 59 7.31 3.91 6.18
CA GLY A 59 7.90 3.24 7.33
C GLY A 59 7.84 1.71 7.20
N GLY A 60 7.36 1.08 8.27
CA GLY A 60 6.88 -0.30 8.23
C GLY A 60 7.90 -1.34 8.69
N GLY A 61 7.36 -2.50 9.06
CA GLY A 61 8.11 -3.69 9.46
C GLY A 61 7.75 -4.89 8.59
N VAL A 62 7.85 -6.10 9.13
CA VAL A 62 7.66 -7.35 8.35
C VAL A 62 6.32 -7.43 7.61
N GLY A 63 5.23 -6.88 8.16
CA GLY A 63 3.93 -6.83 7.47
C GLY A 63 4.00 -6.02 6.17
N THR A 64 4.59 -4.83 6.22
CA THR A 64 4.83 -4.00 5.02
C THR A 64 5.71 -4.71 4.00
N LEU A 65 6.72 -5.48 4.45
CA LEU A 65 7.54 -6.27 3.54
C LEU A 65 6.73 -7.38 2.86
N ILE A 66 5.81 -8.04 3.57
CA ILE A 66 4.89 -9.01 2.98
C ILE A 66 4.02 -8.33 1.91
N GLU A 67 3.44 -7.17 2.21
CA GLU A 67 2.61 -6.43 1.24
C GLU A 67 3.39 -6.06 -0.03
N LEU A 68 4.63 -5.58 0.12
CA LEU A 68 5.52 -5.28 -1.00
C LEU A 68 5.92 -6.54 -1.78
N CYS A 69 6.20 -7.66 -1.11
CA CYS A 69 6.49 -8.93 -1.77
C CYS A 69 5.29 -9.43 -2.60
N VAL A 70 4.07 -9.35 -2.06
CA VAL A 70 2.86 -9.73 -2.80
C VAL A 70 2.63 -8.77 -3.97
N GLY A 71 2.77 -7.46 -3.75
CA GLY A 71 2.69 -6.45 -4.81
C GLY A 71 3.69 -6.70 -5.94
N TYR A 72 4.93 -7.05 -5.60
CA TYR A 72 5.99 -7.39 -6.55
C TYR A 72 5.65 -8.63 -7.39
N MET A 73 5.13 -9.69 -6.77
CA MET A 73 4.66 -10.88 -7.48
C MET A 73 3.52 -10.55 -8.44
N ALA A 74 2.59 -9.70 -8.00
CA ALA A 74 1.45 -9.21 -8.78
C ALA A 74 1.79 -8.09 -9.77
N LYS A 75 3.06 -7.64 -9.82
CA LYS A 75 3.54 -6.51 -10.63
C LYS A 75 2.74 -5.22 -10.41
N LYS A 76 2.30 -4.95 -9.17
CA LYS A 76 1.67 -3.69 -8.79
C LYS A 76 2.68 -2.55 -8.90
N ILE A 77 2.24 -1.35 -9.28
CA ILE A 77 3.09 -0.16 -9.25
C ILE A 77 3.34 0.19 -7.78
N MET A 78 4.61 0.27 -7.38
CA MET A 78 4.97 0.48 -5.97
C MET A 78 5.88 1.68 -5.80
N VAL A 79 5.61 2.48 -4.76
CA VAL A 79 6.40 3.66 -4.39
C VAL A 79 6.66 3.64 -2.89
N SER A 80 7.93 3.69 -2.49
CA SER A 80 8.34 3.89 -1.09
C SER A 80 8.50 5.37 -0.79
N ILE A 81 7.95 5.83 0.32
CA ILE A 81 8.22 7.17 0.85
C ILE A 81 9.61 7.17 1.51
N GLU A 82 10.49 8.02 1.01
CA GLU A 82 11.85 8.20 1.52
C GLU A 82 11.85 8.85 2.91
N ASP A 83 12.86 8.51 3.70
CA ASP A 83 13.11 9.04 5.03
C ASP A 83 11.94 8.76 6.00
N SER A 84 11.13 7.74 5.69
CA SER A 84 9.99 7.31 6.51
C SER A 84 10.32 6.16 7.47
N GLY A 85 11.51 5.58 7.34
CA GLY A 85 12.07 4.52 8.17
C GLY A 85 11.77 3.11 7.67
N GLY A 86 12.37 2.12 8.37
CA GLY A 86 12.01 0.72 8.27
C GLY A 86 12.12 0.10 6.87
N VAL A 87 11.13 -0.72 6.52
CA VAL A 87 11.09 -1.45 5.25
C VAL A 87 11.05 -0.51 4.04
N SER A 88 10.35 0.62 4.13
CA SER A 88 10.21 1.56 3.02
C SER A 88 11.56 2.12 2.58
N ASP A 89 12.40 2.54 3.52
CA ASP A 89 13.75 3.03 3.22
C ASP A 89 14.72 1.91 2.81
N THR A 90 14.57 0.73 3.43
CA THR A 90 15.46 -0.42 3.16
C THR A 90 15.30 -0.95 1.73
N TYR A 91 14.05 -1.07 1.25
CA TYR A 91 13.75 -1.71 -0.04
C TYR A 91 13.37 -0.72 -1.15
N GLY A 92 13.06 0.53 -0.81
CA GLY A 92 12.81 1.58 -1.79
C GLY A 92 13.97 1.75 -2.77
N GLY A 93 13.67 1.82 -4.06
CA GLY A 93 14.65 2.00 -5.13
C GLY A 93 15.28 0.70 -5.63
N ASN A 94 14.89 -0.45 -5.08
CA ASN A 94 15.42 -1.76 -5.43
C ASN A 94 14.37 -2.65 -6.10
N PHE A 95 14.85 -3.76 -6.67
CA PHE A 95 14.01 -4.93 -6.97
C PHE A 95 14.06 -5.86 -5.77
N LEU A 96 13.00 -6.65 -5.54
CA LEU A 96 12.95 -7.57 -4.40
C LEU A 96 13.67 -8.90 -4.64
N ASP A 97 13.86 -9.30 -5.91
CA ASP A 97 14.58 -10.52 -6.27
C ASP A 97 15.36 -10.32 -7.59
N GLU A 98 16.17 -11.32 -7.96
CA GLU A 98 16.97 -11.36 -9.17
C GLU A 98 16.14 -11.33 -10.47
N ARG A 99 14.84 -11.64 -10.39
CA ARG A 99 13.93 -11.67 -11.55
C ARG A 99 13.51 -10.27 -12.00
N LYS A 100 13.80 -9.24 -11.19
CA LYS A 100 13.59 -7.82 -11.50
C LYS A 100 12.21 -7.51 -12.11
N ARG A 101 11.14 -8.07 -11.52
CA ARG A 101 9.78 -8.00 -12.05
C ARG A 101 9.25 -6.58 -12.13
N ILE A 102 9.42 -5.81 -11.06
CA ILE A 102 9.06 -4.40 -10.97
C ILE A 102 9.93 -3.72 -9.92
N ARG A 103 10.44 -2.53 -10.23
CA ARG A 103 11.23 -1.76 -9.28
C ARG A 103 10.29 -1.05 -8.31
N ILE A 104 10.64 -1.03 -7.02
CA ILE A 104 9.96 -0.17 -6.05
C ILE A 104 10.52 1.24 -6.24
N GLU A 105 9.71 2.17 -6.73
CA GLU A 105 10.12 3.56 -6.92
C GLU A 105 10.31 4.26 -5.57
N LYS A 106 11.03 5.38 -5.56
CA LYS A 106 11.17 6.22 -4.37
C LYS A 106 10.57 7.59 -4.59
N SER A 107 10.01 8.16 -3.52
CA SER A 107 9.54 9.53 -3.51
C SER A 107 9.70 10.14 -2.11
N LYS A 108 10.19 11.37 -2.02
CA LYS A 108 10.08 12.18 -0.80
C LYS A 108 8.70 12.83 -0.62
N SER A 109 7.89 12.87 -1.67
CA SER A 109 6.59 13.53 -1.68
C SER A 109 5.44 12.51 -1.76
N PRO A 110 4.55 12.47 -0.76
CA PRO A 110 3.35 11.62 -0.79
C PRO A 110 2.43 11.93 -1.97
N SER A 111 2.23 13.20 -2.32
CA SER A 111 1.37 13.57 -3.46
C SER A 111 1.95 13.08 -4.77
N PHE A 112 3.26 13.26 -4.98
CA PHE A 112 3.94 12.75 -6.17
C PHE A 112 3.88 11.22 -6.27
N ALA A 113 3.93 10.51 -5.13
CA ALA A 113 3.80 9.05 -5.13
C ALA A 113 2.42 8.60 -5.64
N VAL A 114 1.35 9.31 -5.26
CA VAL A 114 -0.01 9.06 -5.78
C VAL A 114 -0.09 9.38 -7.26
N ASP A 115 0.38 10.56 -7.68
CA ASP A 115 0.36 11.00 -9.08
C ASP A 115 1.12 10.02 -9.98
N LEU A 116 2.28 9.54 -9.54
CA LEU A 116 3.09 8.57 -10.27
C LEU A 116 2.35 7.24 -10.49
N ILE A 117 1.65 6.74 -9.46
CA ILE A 117 0.83 5.52 -9.59
C ILE A 117 -0.28 5.74 -10.61
N ILE A 118 -1.03 6.84 -10.47
CA ILE A 118 -2.14 7.18 -11.37
C ILE A 118 -1.65 7.29 -12.82
N GLN A 119 -0.57 8.04 -13.06
CA GLN A 119 0.01 8.20 -14.40
C GLN A 119 0.45 6.86 -15.00
N LYS A 120 1.14 6.01 -14.24
CA LYS A 120 1.57 4.70 -14.72
C LYS A 120 0.38 3.76 -15.00
N LEU A 121 -0.70 3.85 -14.23
CA LEU A 121 -1.93 3.09 -14.49
C LEU A 121 -2.59 3.51 -15.81
N TYR A 122 -2.75 4.81 -16.06
CA TYR A 122 -3.29 5.31 -17.33
C TYR A 122 -2.45 4.87 -18.53
N ASN A 123 -1.12 5.01 -18.44
CA ASN A 123 -0.21 4.59 -19.51
C ASN A 123 -0.22 3.08 -19.76
N SER A 124 -0.58 2.27 -18.75
CA SER A 124 -0.65 0.80 -18.87
C SER A 124 -1.98 0.30 -19.44
N THR A 125 -3.03 1.12 -19.36
CA THR A 125 -4.40 0.75 -19.75
C THR A 125 -4.82 1.30 -21.11
N GLY A 126 -4.08 2.24 -21.68
CA GLY A 126 -4.20 2.61 -23.10
C GLY A 126 -5.58 3.14 -23.52
N THR A 127 -6.22 3.92 -22.65
CA THR A 127 -7.36 4.79 -23.02
C THR A 127 -6.92 6.24 -23.00
#